data_AF-A0A2D6R417-F1
#
_entry.id   AF-A0A2D6R417-F1
#
_cell.length_a   1.000
_cell.length_b   1.000
_cell.length_c   1.000
_cell.angle_alpha   90.00
_cell.angle_beta   90.00
_cell.angle_gamma   90.00
#
_symmetry.space_group_name_H-M   'P 1'
#
loop_
_entity.id
_entity.type
_entity.pdbx_description
1 polymer ?
#
loop_
_entity_poly.entity_id
_entity_poly.type
_entity_poly.pdbx_seq_one_letter_code
_entity_poly.pdbx_strand_id
1 'polypeptide(L)'
;ETWGSDEDSVLVRLRAPVLFDVPVTDELCRWIAVEGNLRHFGTLILMVKEGEKSGMLSMDHTLLGDFLDKDELGYAVAHMGASANFFDDDLQKRFGGKRYEDA
;
A
#
# COMPACT_ATOMS: atom_id res chain seq x y z
N GLU A 1 3.73 -15.91 8.50
CA GLU A 1 3.96 -17.02 7.56
C GLU A 1 5.31 -16.81 6.89
N THR A 2 6.16 -17.83 6.92
CA THR A 2 7.45 -17.82 6.22
C THR A 2 7.22 -18.53 4.90
N TRP A 3 7.20 -17.76 3.81
CA TRP A 3 7.14 -18.30 2.46
C TRP A 3 8.56 -18.68 2.05
N GLY A 4 8.78 -19.95 1.66
CA GLY A 4 10.08 -20.47 1.22
C GLY A 4 10.67 -21.49 2.20
N SER A 5 10.44 -22.79 1.94
CA SER A 5 11.24 -23.87 2.52
C SER A 5 12.51 -24.15 1.71
N ASP A 6 12.70 -23.44 0.59
CA ASP A 6 13.90 -23.48 -0.24
C ASP A 6 14.68 -22.18 0.01
N GLU A 7 15.96 -22.30 0.38
CA GLU A 7 16.84 -21.19 0.80
C GLU A 7 17.14 -20.15 -0.31
N ASP A 8 16.60 -20.33 -1.53
CA ASP A 8 16.95 -19.56 -2.72
C ASP A 8 15.83 -18.69 -3.33
N SER A 9 14.60 -18.73 -2.82
CA SER A 9 13.52 -17.88 -3.38
C SER A 9 13.61 -16.43 -2.91
N VAL A 10 13.61 -15.50 -3.85
CA VAL A 10 13.64 -14.05 -3.61
C VAL A 10 12.23 -13.49 -3.65
N LEU A 11 11.85 -12.69 -2.66
CA LEU A 11 10.63 -11.90 -2.67
C LEU A 11 10.97 -10.43 -2.82
N VAL A 12 10.32 -9.76 -3.78
CA VAL A 12 10.42 -8.31 -3.95
C VAL A 12 9.15 -7.68 -3.40
N ARG A 13 9.28 -6.93 -2.32
CA ARG A 13 8.16 -6.21 -1.71
C ARG A 13 8.21 -4.73 -2.10
N LEU A 14 7.13 -4.28 -2.73
CA LEU A 14 6.90 -2.88 -3.07
C LEU A 14 5.97 -2.28 -2.03
N ARG A 15 6.35 -1.11 -1.51
CA ARG A 15 5.53 -0.35 -0.58
C ARG A 15 5.51 1.12 -0.98
N ALA A 16 4.33 1.69 -1.10
CA ALA A 16 4.12 3.09 -1.40
C ALA A 16 3.21 3.71 -0.31
N PRO A 17 3.76 4.55 0.59
CA PRO A 17 2.94 5.30 1.55
C PRO A 17 1.95 6.20 0.82
N VAL A 18 0.71 6.25 1.33
CA VAL A 18 -0.36 7.07 0.74
C VAL A 18 -0.71 8.22 1.70
N LEU A 19 -1.06 7.90 2.95
CA LEU A 19 -1.40 8.89 3.97
C LEU A 19 -0.77 8.54 5.32
N PHE A 20 -0.29 9.56 6.00
CA PHE A 20 0.17 9.51 7.38
C PHE A 20 -0.87 10.12 8.32
N ASP A 21 -0.86 9.73 9.60
CA ASP A 21 -1.76 10.23 10.63
C ASP A 21 -3.24 10.16 10.25
N VAL A 22 -3.65 9.17 9.44
CA VAL A 22 -5.06 9.04 9.02
C VAL A 22 -5.89 8.49 10.18
N PRO A 23 -7.01 9.14 10.56
CA PRO A 23 -7.89 8.63 11.61
C PRO A 23 -8.42 7.23 11.26
N VAL A 24 -8.33 6.31 12.21
CA VAL A 24 -8.87 4.95 12.05
C VAL A 24 -10.37 4.99 12.33
N THR A 25 -11.18 4.86 11.28
CA THR A 25 -12.64 4.87 11.35
C THR A 25 -13.23 3.63 10.70
N ASP A 26 -14.43 3.24 11.13
CA ASP A 26 -15.16 2.11 10.53
C ASP A 26 -15.43 2.34 9.03
N GLU A 27 -15.65 3.61 8.63
CA GLU A 27 -15.83 3.96 7.23
C GLU A 27 -14.57 3.69 6.41
N LEU A 28 -13.40 4.14 6.88
CA LEU A 28 -12.12 3.90 6.21
C LEU A 28 -11.84 2.41 6.09
N CYS A 29 -11.99 1.65 7.18
CA CYS A 29 -11.78 0.22 7.20
C CYS A 29 -12.70 -0.52 6.21
N ARG A 30 -13.99 -0.16 6.17
CA ARG A 30 -14.96 -0.73 5.22
C ARG A 30 -14.59 -0.36 3.78
N TRP A 31 -14.21 0.88 3.54
CA TRP A 31 -13.84 1.35 2.21
C TRP A 31 -12.61 0.60 1.68
N ILE A 32 -11.56 0.43 2.51
CA ILE A 32 -10.39 -0.38 2.15
C ILE A 32 -10.81 -1.81 1.79
N ALA A 33 -11.68 -2.43 2.58
CA ALA A 33 -12.10 -3.81 2.38
C ALA A 33 -12.94 -4.03 1.10
N VAL A 34 -13.75 -3.05 0.69
CA VAL A 34 -14.72 -3.21 -0.41
C VAL A 34 -14.24 -2.57 -1.71
N GLU A 35 -13.61 -1.40 -1.63
CA GLU A 35 -13.28 -0.55 -2.79
C GLU A 35 -11.76 -0.40 -2.98
N GLY A 36 -10.99 -0.46 -1.89
CA GLY A 36 -9.55 -0.15 -1.91
C GLY A 36 -8.67 -1.15 -2.65
N ASN A 37 -9.18 -2.32 -3.02
CA ASN A 37 -8.40 -3.43 -3.60
C ASN A 37 -8.81 -3.80 -5.03
N LEU A 38 -9.39 -2.85 -5.77
CA LEU A 38 -9.80 -3.05 -7.16
C LEU A 38 -8.68 -2.86 -8.20
N ARG A 39 -7.45 -2.55 -7.76
CA ARG A 39 -6.29 -2.32 -8.64
C ARG A 39 -5.50 -3.62 -8.86
N HIS A 40 -4.91 -3.76 -10.05
CA HIS A 40 -4.08 -4.93 -10.39
C HIS A 40 -2.75 -4.98 -9.60
N PHE A 41 -2.18 -3.81 -9.29
CA PHE A 41 -0.97 -3.68 -8.50
C PHE A 41 -1.28 -2.97 -7.19
N GLY A 42 -0.85 -3.59 -6.10
CA GLY A 42 -0.98 -3.07 -4.75
C GLY A 42 -2.34 -3.29 -4.11
N THR A 43 -2.28 -3.60 -2.83
CA THR A 43 -3.42 -3.69 -1.90
C THR A 43 -3.28 -2.55 -0.91
N LEU A 44 -4.38 -1.86 -0.59
CA LEU A 44 -4.36 -0.86 0.46
C LEU A 44 -4.36 -1.54 1.84
N ILE A 45 -3.40 -1.15 2.67
CA ILE A 45 -3.25 -1.61 4.04
C ILE A 45 -3.24 -0.42 4.99
N LEU A 46 -3.93 -0.56 6.11
CA LEU A 46 -3.91 0.39 7.21
C LEU A 46 -3.02 -0.17 8.33
N MET A 47 -1.88 0.47 8.56
CA MET A 47 -0.96 0.13 9.64
C MET A 47 -1.24 1.00 10.86
N VAL A 48 -1.71 0.37 11.93
CA VAL A 48 -2.05 1.04 13.20
C VAL A 48 -1.15 0.48 14.29
N LYS A 49 -0.52 1.36 15.08
CA LYS A 49 0.19 0.94 16.29
C LYS A 49 -0.81 0.67 17.41
N GLU A 50 -0.52 -0.29 18.27
CA GLU A 50 -1.39 -0.62 19.40
C GLU A 50 -1.65 0.62 20.27
N GLY A 51 -2.92 0.90 20.54
CA GLY A 51 -3.36 2.06 21.34
C GLY A 51 -3.52 3.38 20.57
N GLU A 52 -3.09 3.46 19.31
CA GLU A 52 -3.24 4.66 18.49
C GLU A 52 -4.61 4.75 17.81
N LYS A 53 -5.09 5.98 17.64
CA LYS A 53 -6.34 6.29 16.91
C LYS A 53 -6.10 6.71 15.46
N SER A 54 -4.86 6.83 15.05
CA SER A 54 -4.43 7.14 13.71
C SER A 54 -3.40 6.13 13.22
N GLY A 55 -3.34 5.93 11.91
CA GLY A 55 -2.44 4.98 11.27
C GLY A 55 -1.76 5.56 10.04
N MET A 56 -1.02 4.69 9.37
CA MET A 56 -0.45 4.93 8.05
C MET A 56 -1.17 4.08 7.02
N LEU A 57 -1.76 4.73 6.02
CA LEU A 57 -2.29 4.06 4.84
C LEU A 57 -1.16 3.87 3.84
N SER A 58 -0.98 2.63 3.38
CA SER A 58 0.06 2.28 2.40
C SER A 58 -0.51 1.33 1.37
N MET A 59 0.02 1.41 0.15
CA MET A 59 -0.13 0.33 -0.83
C MET A 59 1.03 -0.64 -0.66
N ASP A 60 0.71 -1.93 -0.61
CA ASP A 60 1.68 -3.02 -0.54
C ASP A 60 1.47 -4.00 -1.70
N HIS A 61 2.56 -4.41 -2.35
CA HIS A 61 2.54 -5.46 -3.37
C HIS A 61 3.77 -6.36 -3.22
N THR A 62 3.64 -7.66 -3.49
CA THR A 62 4.76 -8.61 -3.42
C THR A 62 4.85 -9.36 -4.73
N LEU A 63 6.05 -9.39 -5.31
CA LEU A 63 6.40 -10.12 -6.51
C LEU A 63 7.37 -11.25 -6.17
N LEU A 64 7.28 -12.35 -6.91
CA LEU A 64 8.29 -13.39 -6.89
C LEU A 64 9.49 -12.90 -7.71
N GLY A 65 10.67 -12.90 -7.10
CA GLY A 65 11.90 -12.35 -7.68
C GLY A 65 12.66 -13.33 -8.57
N ASP A 66 12.37 -14.63 -8.47
CA ASP A 66 13.17 -15.69 -9.10
C ASP A 66 13.27 -15.56 -10.63
N PHE A 67 12.24 -15.00 -11.25
CA PHE A 67 12.18 -14.75 -12.70
C PHE A 67 11.76 -13.32 -13.04
N LEU A 68 11.81 -12.40 -12.06
CA LEU A 68 11.36 -11.02 -12.26
C LEU A 68 12.32 -10.29 -13.19
N ASP A 69 11.80 -9.78 -14.29
CA ASP A 69 12.59 -8.95 -15.19
C ASP A 69 12.57 -7.45 -14.81
N LYS A 70 13.47 -6.69 -15.43
CA LYS A 70 13.62 -5.25 -15.15
C LYS A 70 12.37 -4.45 -15.53
N ASP A 71 11.72 -4.81 -16.63
CA ASP A 71 10.57 -4.08 -17.14
C ASP A 71 9.34 -4.39 -16.29
N GLU A 72 9.12 -5.65 -15.90
CA GLU A 72 8.09 -6.08 -14.95
C GLU A 72 8.21 -5.33 -13.62
N LEU A 73 9.42 -5.26 -13.05
CA LEU A 73 9.67 -4.48 -11.84
C LEU A 73 9.40 -2.99 -12.07
N GLY A 74 9.86 -2.44 -13.20
CA GLY A 74 9.65 -1.04 -13.57
C GLY A 74 8.18 -0.67 -13.68
N TYR A 75 7.38 -1.51 -14.36
CA TYR A 75 5.95 -1.31 -14.51
C TYR A 75 5.21 -1.44 -13.18
N ALA A 76 5.60 -2.39 -12.32
CA ALA A 76 5.00 -2.55 -11.00
C ALA A 76 5.27 -1.33 -10.11
N VAL A 77 6.52 -0.84 -10.08
CA VAL A 77 6.88 0.37 -9.33
C VAL A 77 6.12 1.60 -9.86
N ALA A 78 6.06 1.76 -11.18
CA ALA A 78 5.33 2.88 -11.80
C ALA A 78 3.83 2.85 -11.49
N HIS A 79 3.18 1.68 -11.57
CA HIS A 79 1.76 1.54 -11.25
C HIS A 79 1.47 1.75 -9.77
N MET A 80 2.34 1.29 -8.87
CA MET A 80 2.24 1.52 -7.44
C MET A 80 2.31 3.02 -7.13
N GLY A 81 3.29 3.73 -7.70
CA GLY A 81 3.43 5.18 -7.52
C GLY A 81 2.24 5.97 -8.06
N ALA A 82 1.81 5.66 -9.29
CA ALA A 82 0.65 6.32 -9.90
C ALA A 82 -0.66 6.05 -9.14
N SER A 83 -0.84 4.84 -8.60
CA SER A 83 -2.02 4.53 -7.79
C SER A 83 -1.96 5.21 -6.42
N ALA A 84 -0.79 5.26 -5.77
CA ALA A 84 -0.62 5.97 -4.51
C ALA A 84 -0.92 7.48 -4.67
N ASN A 85 -0.43 8.12 -5.73
CA ASN A 85 -0.73 9.53 -6.06
C ASN A 85 -2.20 9.76 -6.49
N PHE A 86 -2.90 8.72 -6.92
CA PHE A 86 -4.33 8.85 -7.17
C PHE A 86 -5.11 8.80 -5.85
N PHE A 87 -4.72 7.89 -4.96
CA PHE A 87 -5.40 7.67 -3.69
C PHE A 87 -5.09 8.75 -2.66
N ASP A 88 -3.88 9.30 -2.60
CA ASP A 88 -3.54 10.31 -1.60
C ASP A 88 -4.42 11.57 -1.75
N ASP A 89 -4.66 12.05 -2.96
CA ASP A 89 -5.49 13.21 -3.26
C ASP A 89 -6.99 12.99 -2.99
N ASP A 90 -7.50 11.79 -3.29
CA ASP A 90 -8.92 11.46 -3.08
C ASP A 90 -9.20 11.13 -1.60
N LEU A 91 -8.37 10.27 -1.02
CA LEU A 91 -8.56 9.78 0.35
C LEU A 91 -8.20 10.83 1.39
N GLN A 92 -7.25 11.74 1.14
CA GLN A 92 -7.00 12.85 2.06
C GLN A 92 -8.26 13.72 2.21
N LYS A 93 -8.94 14.03 1.10
CA LYS A 93 -10.16 14.85 1.12
C LYS A 93 -11.30 14.15 1.86
N ARG A 94 -11.37 12.83 1.76
CA ARG A 94 -12.45 12.02 2.34
C ARG A 94 -12.22 11.65 3.80
N PHE A 95 -11.00 11.28 4.16
CA PHE A 95 -10.66 10.68 5.46
C PHE A 95 -9.64 11.48 6.27
N GLY A 96 -9.02 12.52 5.69
CA GLY A 96 -8.00 13.34 6.34
C GLY A 96 -6.61 12.71 6.31
N GLY A 97 -5.76 13.08 7.27
CA GLY A 97 -4.35 12.70 7.30
C GLY A 97 -3.45 13.63 6.48
N LYS A 98 -2.18 13.25 6.35
CA LYS A 98 -1.14 14.01 5.65
C LYS A 98 -0.61 13.22 4.47
N ARG A 99 -0.46 13.87 3.33
CA ARG A 99 0.25 13.30 2.18
C ARG A 99 1.75 13.36 2.44
N TYR A 100 2.53 12.64 1.64
CA TYR A 100 3.99 12.66 1.77
C TYR A 100 4.56 14.08 1.61
N GLU A 101 3.98 14.90 0.74
CA GLU A 101 4.40 16.29 0.54
C GLU A 101 4.03 17.25 1.68
N ASP A 102 3.07 16.85 2.53
CA ASP A 102 2.58 17.65 3.66
C ASP A 102 3.30 17.31 4.98
N ALA A 103 4.20 16.32 4.97
CA ALA A 103 4.81 15.70 6.16
C ALA A 103 6.18 16.30 6.55
#